data_AF-A0A7S3SBS0-F1
#
_entry.id   AF-A0A7S3SBS0-F1
#
_cell.length_a   1.000
_cell.length_b   1.000
_cell.length_c   1.000
_cell.angle_alpha   90.00
_cell.angle_beta   90.00
_cell.angle_gamma   90.00
#
_symmetry.space_group_name_H-M   'P 1'
#
loop_
_entity.id
_entity.type
_entity.pdbx_description
1 polymer ?
#
loop_
_entity_poly.entity_id
_entity_poly.type
_entity_poly.pdbx_seq_one_letter_code
_entity_poly.pdbx_strand_id
1 'polypeptide(L)'
;VLLPHQIAGHGRPPRVRNTMSNTINDPLTAGAAYAASAQPFSPLPSGASAPRSLPRRCLSRTAEIARELYHDFQRLSPLRKWQISIAGSCFLGFCFGLIVMAAARPGTAAVVKPEHAHHLSPPPPPHVHPAGPVHPPPPPPPPSSHPHSPPSPSPPPPPHWITEEMLFSPLLKLKPGEILFEAHRALEMPTPNGSYALLGFSDVAVVDEEGEPVPPEDVFLHHLHLYLEDGQSEGLAHNNPLCRDGQKGAANQVLQAASEGKPAPASFPPGYGYLVPGDGRSFYAEVALMRTQGLAGERLRAAKECRECYYAEGKGSACTAKANGTLACCGQGSDPGEAFCPATNSSGAARHLKVRLRYTVKYTRETWRVTPLQVGVLPAAPHCAEHFAVLRNASRENVRIASNYTMPFAASVKHATAYLRAGAENISLYVNGQRRCASHARYSPLHNVTHEGKNGTNSSELAGGVLTHATHCVSPEGGPLSLRKGDSLLVEAWYFAGRHDKRLPWSDGTHLNAAAHFFLAFEPDAPISDIGSGEAVAEEDEGGEAALLDAMGPL
;
A
#
# COMPACT_ATOMS: atom_id res chain seq x y z
N VAL A 1 -29.31 22.67 -50.07
CA VAL A 1 -30.12 23.38 -51.08
C VAL A 1 -29.47 24.73 -51.35
N LEU A 2 -28.93 24.89 -52.56
CA LEU A 2 -28.55 26.09 -53.32
C LEU A 2 -27.71 27.23 -52.69
N LEU A 3 -26.46 27.28 -53.15
CA LEU A 3 -25.54 28.42 -53.43
C LEU A 3 -26.08 29.30 -54.62
N PRO A 4 -25.35 30.28 -55.27
CA PRO A 4 -24.06 30.99 -55.00
C PRO A 4 -24.02 32.51 -55.41
N HIS A 5 -22.87 33.19 -55.16
CA HIS A 5 -22.08 34.11 -56.07
C HIS A 5 -20.99 34.83 -55.24
N GLN A 6 -19.76 35.21 -55.65
CA GLN A 6 -18.84 35.06 -56.81
C GLN A 6 -17.44 35.61 -56.35
N ILE A 7 -16.28 34.96 -56.60
CA ILE A 7 -15.17 35.26 -57.58
C ILE A 7 -14.43 36.63 -57.34
N ALA A 8 -13.10 36.84 -57.37
CA ALA A 8 -11.85 36.06 -57.49
C ALA A 8 -10.62 36.99 -57.30
N GLY A 9 -9.41 36.43 -57.11
CA GLY A 9 -8.12 37.14 -57.27
C GLY A 9 -6.90 36.21 -57.15
N HIS A 10 -6.09 36.16 -58.21
CA HIS A 10 -5.04 35.16 -58.53
C HIS A 10 -3.72 35.22 -57.73
N GLY A 11 -3.03 34.07 -57.62
CA GLY A 11 -1.58 33.99 -57.40
C GLY A 11 -1.05 32.59 -57.04
N ARG A 12 -0.39 31.89 -57.98
CA ARG A 12 0.40 30.64 -57.82
C ARG A 12 1.51 30.64 -58.90
N PRO A 13 2.57 29.80 -58.87
CA PRO A 13 3.22 29.02 -57.80
C PRO A 13 4.79 29.12 -57.89
N PRO A 14 5.63 28.25 -57.25
CA PRO A 14 5.87 26.83 -57.66
C PRO A 14 5.95 25.84 -56.46
N ARG A 15 5.33 24.64 -56.51
CA ARG A 15 5.81 23.32 -57.00
C ARG A 15 7.06 22.73 -56.30
N VAL A 16 6.83 21.75 -55.41
CA VAL A 16 7.65 20.52 -55.24
C VAL A 16 6.70 19.32 -55.09
N ARG A 17 7.09 18.19 -55.69
CA ARG A 17 6.33 16.95 -55.99
C ARG A 17 6.41 15.90 -54.88
N ASN A 18 5.33 15.09 -54.82
CA ASN A 18 5.22 13.64 -54.53
C ASN A 18 5.67 13.14 -53.14
N THR A 19 5.03 12.18 -52.47
CA THR A 19 4.28 10.97 -52.90
C THR A 19 3.42 10.45 -51.74
N MET A 20 2.26 9.86 -52.04
CA MET A 20 1.50 8.98 -51.13
C MET A 20 2.23 7.64 -50.91
N SER A 21 2.11 7.06 -49.71
CA SER A 21 1.92 5.61 -49.55
C SER A 21 1.29 5.30 -48.19
N ASN A 22 0.14 4.64 -48.22
CA ASN A 22 -0.43 3.88 -47.12
C ASN A 22 0.42 2.64 -46.87
N THR A 23 0.69 2.31 -45.59
CA THR A 23 0.97 0.92 -45.19
C THR A 23 0.65 0.74 -43.71
N ILE A 24 -0.26 -0.21 -43.47
CA ILE A 24 -0.59 -0.89 -42.22
C ILE A 24 0.67 -1.59 -41.70
N ASN A 25 0.96 -1.53 -40.40
CA ASN A 25 2.01 -2.35 -39.77
C ASN A 25 1.45 -3.13 -38.58
N ASP A 26 1.50 -4.45 -38.75
CA ASP A 26 1.35 -5.51 -37.74
C ASP A 26 2.55 -5.56 -36.76
N PRO A 27 2.37 -6.12 -35.55
CA PRO A 27 3.39 -6.17 -34.50
C PRO A 27 4.10 -7.52 -34.44
N LEU A 28 5.23 -7.70 -35.12
CA LEU A 28 6.11 -8.89 -34.95
C LEU A 28 7.57 -8.55 -35.27
N THR A 29 8.23 -7.78 -34.39
CA THR A 29 9.70 -7.59 -34.44
C THR A 29 10.26 -7.26 -33.05
N ALA A 30 10.28 -8.26 -32.16
CA ALA A 30 10.98 -8.20 -30.87
C ALA A 30 11.61 -9.55 -30.47
N GLY A 31 12.08 -10.34 -31.45
CA GLY A 31 12.58 -11.70 -31.21
C GLY A 31 13.92 -12.06 -31.85
N ALA A 32 14.66 -11.10 -32.42
CA ALA A 32 15.91 -11.37 -33.13
C ALA A 32 17.01 -10.38 -32.73
N ALA A 33 17.38 -10.39 -31.44
CA ALA A 33 18.55 -9.66 -30.94
C ALA A 33 19.16 -10.37 -29.71
N TYR A 34 19.45 -11.67 -29.82
CA TYR A 34 20.28 -12.40 -28.84
C TYR A 34 20.97 -13.60 -29.51
N ALA A 35 21.73 -13.33 -30.58
CA ALA A 35 22.58 -14.32 -31.23
C ALA A 35 23.76 -13.66 -31.96
N ALA A 36 24.47 -12.74 -31.31
CA ALA A 36 25.74 -12.19 -31.83
C ALA A 36 26.55 -11.45 -30.75
N SER A 37 27.04 -12.15 -29.72
CA SER A 37 28.19 -11.68 -28.94
C SER A 37 28.82 -12.83 -28.12
N ALA A 38 29.63 -13.65 -28.77
CA ALA A 38 30.55 -14.54 -28.07
C ALA A 38 31.95 -14.37 -28.69
N GLN A 39 32.83 -13.68 -27.98
CA GLN A 39 34.27 -13.68 -28.21
C GLN A 39 34.99 -14.01 -26.88
N PRO A 40 36.24 -14.51 -26.96
CA PRO A 40 36.66 -15.68 -26.19
C PRO A 40 37.38 -15.36 -24.88
N PHE A 41 37.18 -16.22 -23.88
CA PHE A 41 37.95 -16.26 -22.64
C PHE A 41 39.35 -16.83 -22.86
N SER A 42 40.34 -16.18 -22.25
CA SER A 42 41.71 -16.69 -22.05
C SER A 42 41.81 -17.47 -20.73
N PRO A 43 42.81 -18.36 -20.55
CA PRO A 43 42.70 -19.55 -19.70
C PRO A 43 43.19 -19.34 -18.26
N LEU A 44 42.65 -20.15 -17.34
CA LEU A 44 43.23 -20.43 -16.02
C LEU A 44 43.44 -21.95 -15.87
N PRO A 45 44.31 -22.40 -14.94
CA PRO A 45 45.17 -23.55 -15.16
C PRO A 45 44.60 -24.88 -14.64
N SER A 46 45.09 -25.93 -15.29
CA SER A 46 45.19 -27.34 -14.92
C SER A 46 44.63 -27.79 -13.56
N GLY A 47 43.61 -28.65 -13.60
CA GLY A 47 43.33 -29.58 -12.50
C GLY A 47 41.87 -30.02 -12.33
N ALA A 48 41.28 -30.73 -13.31
CA ALA A 48 40.17 -31.66 -13.04
C ALA A 48 39.86 -32.51 -14.29
N SER A 49 39.75 -33.82 -14.08
CA SER A 49 39.45 -34.86 -15.07
C SER A 49 38.05 -34.76 -15.69
N ALA A 50 37.96 -34.85 -17.02
CA ALA A 50 36.71 -34.93 -17.78
C ALA A 50 36.13 -36.37 -17.80
N PRO A 51 34.79 -36.55 -17.73
CA PRO A 51 34.17 -37.83 -18.03
C PRO A 51 33.84 -37.98 -19.53
N ARG A 52 33.68 -39.24 -19.91
CA ARG A 52 33.64 -39.83 -21.26
C ARG A 52 32.64 -39.20 -22.25
N SER A 53 33.09 -39.11 -23.50
CA SER A 53 32.32 -38.65 -24.67
C SER A 53 31.16 -39.58 -25.04
N LEU A 54 29.99 -38.98 -25.32
CA LEU A 54 28.86 -39.65 -25.99
C LEU A 54 29.20 -39.91 -27.48
N PRO A 55 28.75 -41.03 -28.06
CA PRO A 55 29.09 -41.39 -29.43
C PRO A 55 28.44 -40.43 -30.44
N ARG A 56 29.24 -39.92 -31.39
CA ARG A 56 28.86 -38.98 -32.47
C ARG A 56 27.61 -39.39 -33.29
N ARG A 57 27.21 -40.67 -33.26
CA ARG A 57 26.00 -41.16 -33.93
C ARG A 57 24.68 -40.75 -33.24
N CYS A 58 24.69 -40.45 -31.94
CA CYS A 58 23.49 -39.94 -31.26
C CYS A 58 23.22 -38.48 -31.62
N LEU A 59 24.27 -37.65 -31.74
CA LEU A 59 24.13 -36.22 -32.01
C LEU A 59 23.59 -35.92 -33.43
N SER A 60 23.94 -36.72 -34.44
CA SER A 60 23.43 -36.47 -35.80
C SER A 60 21.93 -36.80 -35.90
N ARG A 61 21.48 -37.89 -35.27
CA ARG A 61 20.07 -38.31 -35.32
C ARG A 61 19.15 -37.38 -34.52
N THR A 62 19.63 -36.84 -33.40
CA THR A 62 18.87 -35.86 -32.61
C THR A 62 18.73 -34.53 -33.35
N ALA A 63 19.76 -34.09 -34.08
CA ALA A 63 19.70 -32.87 -34.88
C ALA A 63 18.74 -32.99 -36.08
N GLU A 64 18.68 -34.17 -36.70
CA GLU A 64 17.76 -34.46 -37.82
C GLU A 64 16.31 -34.48 -37.36
N ILE A 65 16.01 -35.16 -36.24
CA ILE A 65 14.68 -35.18 -35.61
C ILE A 65 14.25 -33.77 -35.17
N ALA A 66 15.17 -32.99 -34.59
CA ALA A 66 14.87 -31.61 -34.18
C ALA A 66 14.52 -30.71 -35.38
N ARG A 67 15.16 -30.94 -36.54
CA ARG A 67 14.91 -30.18 -37.77
C ARG A 67 13.57 -30.55 -38.41
N GLU A 68 13.19 -31.82 -38.41
CA GLU A 68 11.87 -32.27 -38.87
C GLU A 68 10.74 -31.73 -37.96
N LEU A 69 10.90 -31.86 -36.65
CA LEU A 69 9.94 -31.33 -35.67
C LEU A 69 9.78 -29.81 -35.77
N TYR A 70 10.86 -29.08 -36.08
CA TYR A 70 10.79 -27.63 -36.29
C TYR A 70 10.00 -27.27 -37.55
N HIS A 71 10.19 -28.00 -38.65
CA HIS A 71 9.43 -27.78 -39.88
C HIS A 71 7.94 -28.11 -39.72
N ASP A 72 7.62 -29.18 -39.01
CA ASP A 72 6.23 -29.54 -38.70
C ASP A 72 5.58 -28.55 -37.74
N PHE A 73 6.33 -28.07 -36.73
CA PHE A 73 5.88 -27.00 -35.85
C PHE A 73 5.53 -25.73 -36.64
N GLN A 74 6.34 -25.36 -37.63
CA GLN A 74 6.10 -24.17 -38.45
C GLN A 74 4.82 -24.26 -39.30
N ARG A 75 4.33 -25.47 -39.62
CA ARG A 75 3.09 -25.70 -40.37
C ARG A 75 1.83 -25.65 -39.50
N LEU A 76 1.96 -25.60 -38.18
CA LEU A 76 0.82 -25.52 -37.27
C LEU A 76 0.16 -24.14 -37.28
N SER A 77 -1.14 -24.10 -36.96
CA SER A 77 -1.85 -22.84 -36.73
C SER A 77 -1.27 -22.08 -35.52
N PRO A 78 -1.40 -20.74 -35.47
CA PRO A 78 -0.87 -19.93 -34.37
C PRO A 78 -1.33 -20.41 -32.98
N LEU A 79 -2.60 -20.82 -32.86
CA LEU A 79 -3.16 -21.36 -31.62
C LEU A 79 -2.48 -22.66 -31.17
N ARG A 80 -2.19 -23.59 -32.10
CA ARG A 80 -1.49 -24.83 -31.77
C ARG A 80 -0.01 -24.60 -31.45
N LYS A 81 0.64 -23.63 -32.11
CA LYS A 81 2.01 -23.22 -31.76
C LYS A 81 2.07 -22.71 -30.32
N TRP A 82 1.14 -21.85 -29.93
CA TRP A 82 1.04 -21.31 -28.59
C TRP A 82 0.80 -22.39 -27.52
N GLN A 83 -0.13 -23.31 -27.76
CA GLN A 83 -0.40 -24.43 -26.84
C GLN A 83 0.82 -25.36 -26.64
N ILE A 84 1.54 -25.68 -27.72
CA ILE A 84 2.74 -26.53 -27.63
C ILE A 84 3.89 -25.80 -26.92
N SER A 85 4.05 -24.49 -27.13
CA SER A 85 5.04 -23.68 -26.41
C SER A 85 4.78 -23.65 -24.90
N ILE A 86 3.52 -23.54 -24.47
CA ILE A 86 3.16 -23.61 -23.05
C ILE A 86 3.48 -24.99 -22.48
N ALA A 87 3.06 -26.06 -23.16
CA ALA A 87 3.33 -27.42 -22.71
C ALA A 87 4.84 -27.73 -22.62
N GLY A 88 5.62 -27.24 -23.57
CA GLY A 88 7.09 -27.39 -23.58
C GLY A 88 7.76 -26.65 -22.42
N SER A 89 7.34 -25.42 -22.12
CA SER A 89 7.86 -24.65 -20.98
C SER A 89 7.51 -25.31 -19.64
N CYS A 90 6.30 -25.84 -19.49
CA CYS A 90 5.91 -26.60 -18.30
C CYS A 90 6.75 -27.88 -18.13
N PHE A 91 7.01 -28.61 -19.21
CA PHE A 91 7.82 -29.83 -19.17
C PHE A 91 9.28 -29.55 -18.81
N LEU A 92 9.89 -28.50 -19.37
CA LEU A 92 11.25 -28.09 -19.03
C LEU A 92 11.36 -27.63 -17.57
N GLY A 93 10.38 -26.88 -17.07
CA GLY A 93 10.31 -26.51 -15.65
C GLY A 93 10.23 -27.73 -14.72
N PHE A 94 9.42 -28.73 -15.09
CA PHE A 94 9.31 -29.99 -14.35
C PHE A 94 10.63 -30.78 -14.35
N CYS A 95 11.30 -30.91 -15.49
CA CYS A 95 12.61 -31.57 -15.57
C CYS A 95 13.69 -30.83 -14.77
N PHE A 96 13.68 -29.49 -14.78
CA PHE A 96 14.63 -28.69 -13.99
C PHE A 96 14.39 -28.86 -12.49
N GLY A 97 13.13 -28.89 -12.05
CA GLY A 97 12.76 -29.19 -10.66
C GLY A 97 13.24 -30.57 -10.19
N LEU A 98 13.13 -31.59 -11.04
CA LEU A 98 13.63 -32.94 -10.74
C LEU A 98 15.16 -32.99 -10.61
N ILE A 99 15.90 -32.21 -11.41
CA ILE A 99 17.36 -32.14 -11.34
C ILE A 99 17.81 -31.45 -10.04
N VAL A 100 17.14 -30.38 -9.63
CA VAL A 100 17.42 -29.67 -8.38
C VAL A 100 17.11 -30.56 -7.17
N MET A 101 16.02 -31.32 -7.19
CA MET A 101 15.65 -32.27 -6.14
C MET A 101 16.64 -33.45 -6.04
N ALA A 102 17.23 -33.87 -7.16
CA ALA A 102 18.24 -34.93 -7.17
C ALA A 102 19.63 -34.48 -6.66
N ALA A 103 19.92 -33.18 -6.66
CA ALA A 103 21.18 -32.61 -6.20
C ALA A 103 21.24 -32.36 -4.68
N ALA A 104 20.11 -32.44 -3.98
CA ALA A 104 20.04 -32.26 -2.53
C ALA A 104 20.09 -33.61 -1.79
N ARG A 105 21.29 -34.04 -1.36
CA ARG A 105 21.45 -35.06 -0.30
C ARG A 105 22.28 -34.50 0.87
N PRO A 106 21.94 -34.83 2.12
CA PRO A 106 22.60 -34.28 3.30
C PRO A 106 23.86 -35.07 3.68
N GLY A 107 24.96 -34.36 3.91
CA GLY A 107 26.24 -34.91 4.38
C GLY A 107 26.64 -34.34 5.73
N THR A 108 26.48 -35.15 6.77
CA THR A 108 27.34 -35.37 7.95
C THR A 108 28.06 -34.20 8.63
N ALA A 109 27.73 -34.08 9.93
CA ALA A 109 28.36 -33.26 10.95
C ALA A 109 29.87 -33.52 11.12
N ALA A 110 30.63 -32.44 11.35
CA ALA A 110 31.97 -32.47 11.90
C ALA A 110 32.01 -31.66 13.21
N VAL A 111 32.43 -32.34 14.27
CA VAL A 111 32.68 -31.83 15.62
C VAL A 111 33.99 -31.04 15.61
N VAL A 112 33.97 -29.80 16.12
CA VAL A 112 35.18 -29.04 16.44
C VAL A 112 35.14 -28.59 17.90
N LYS A 113 36.22 -28.91 18.61
CA LYS A 113 36.51 -28.67 20.04
C LYS A 113 37.03 -27.24 20.24
N PRO A 114 36.78 -26.55 21.36
CA PRO A 114 37.21 -25.17 21.55
C PRO A 114 38.58 -25.08 22.22
N GLU A 115 39.43 -24.16 21.74
CA GLU A 115 40.60 -23.69 22.47
C GLU A 115 40.73 -22.16 22.41
N HIS A 116 40.94 -21.62 23.62
CA HIS A 116 41.77 -20.46 23.98
C HIS A 116 41.15 -19.06 23.99
N ALA A 117 40.99 -18.60 25.23
CA ALA A 117 40.75 -17.23 25.65
C ALA A 117 42.00 -16.37 25.47
N HIS A 118 41.82 -15.15 24.99
CA HIS A 118 42.79 -14.07 25.15
C HIS A 118 42.14 -12.84 25.77
N HIS A 119 42.81 -12.36 26.82
CA HIS A 119 42.61 -11.12 27.55
C HIS A 119 42.45 -9.89 26.66
N LEU A 120 41.46 -9.04 26.97
CA LEU A 120 41.46 -7.62 26.63
C LEU A 120 41.11 -6.80 27.88
N SER A 121 41.96 -5.81 28.16
CA SER A 121 41.93 -4.91 29.31
C SER A 121 40.80 -3.88 29.24
N PRO A 122 40.33 -3.33 30.38
CA PRO A 122 39.28 -2.32 30.41
C PRO A 122 39.79 -0.92 30.00
N PRO A 123 38.93 -0.06 29.42
CA PRO A 123 39.28 1.32 29.06
C PRO A 123 39.35 2.24 30.30
N PRO A 124 40.13 3.34 30.24
CA PRO A 124 40.28 4.29 31.33
C PRO A 124 39.04 5.20 31.51
N PRO A 125 38.83 5.75 32.72
CA PRO A 125 37.67 6.60 33.04
C PRO A 125 37.77 8.01 32.43
N PRO A 126 36.63 8.68 32.19
CA PRO A 126 36.60 10.00 31.57
C PRO A 126 37.03 11.12 32.53
N HIS A 127 37.74 12.09 31.97
CA HIS A 127 38.21 13.30 32.62
C HIS A 127 37.05 14.26 32.97
N VAL A 128 37.05 14.73 34.22
CA VAL A 128 36.16 15.76 34.75
C VAL A 128 36.76 17.14 34.45
N HIS A 129 36.02 18.00 33.76
CA HIS A 129 36.35 19.42 33.61
C HIS A 129 35.77 20.26 34.76
N PRO A 130 36.48 21.29 35.25
CA PRO A 130 36.02 22.13 36.35
C PRO A 130 34.95 23.15 35.92
N ALA A 131 33.93 23.31 36.77
CA ALA A 131 32.84 24.27 36.62
C ALA A 131 33.33 25.72 36.76
N GLY A 132 32.94 26.57 35.80
CA GLY A 132 33.08 28.02 35.89
C GLY A 132 31.97 28.67 36.74
N PRO A 133 32.09 29.99 37.04
CA PRO A 133 31.30 30.65 38.06
C PRO A 133 29.83 30.87 37.67
N VAL A 134 28.96 30.59 38.63
CA VAL A 134 27.50 30.70 38.58
C VAL A 134 27.06 32.16 38.74
N HIS A 135 26.31 32.69 37.78
CA HIS A 135 25.54 33.93 37.97
C HIS A 135 24.23 33.62 38.73
N PRO A 136 23.77 34.51 39.63
CA PRO A 136 22.54 34.30 40.38
C PRO A 136 21.30 34.43 39.47
N PRO A 137 20.25 33.61 39.68
CA PRO A 137 19.02 33.69 38.89
C PRO A 137 18.19 34.94 39.24
N PRO A 138 17.41 35.48 38.28
CA PRO A 138 16.50 36.60 38.51
C PRO A 138 15.33 36.21 39.45
N PRO A 139 14.73 37.19 40.14
CA PRO A 139 13.65 36.93 41.10
C PRO A 139 12.37 36.41 40.40
N PRO A 140 11.58 35.57 41.09
CA PRO A 140 10.38 34.98 40.52
C PRO A 140 9.27 36.02 40.31
N PRO A 141 8.44 35.87 39.25
CA PRO A 141 7.27 36.71 39.04
C PRO A 141 6.18 36.44 40.10
N PRO A 142 5.29 37.42 40.37
CA PRO A 142 4.24 37.30 41.38
C PRO A 142 3.23 36.19 41.02
N PRO A 143 2.64 35.52 42.03
CA PRO A 143 1.79 34.36 41.83
C PRO A 143 0.49 34.72 41.10
N SER A 144 0.24 34.06 39.96
CA SER A 144 -1.03 34.17 39.24
C SER A 144 -2.12 33.38 39.98
N SER A 145 -3.17 34.07 40.39
CA SER A 145 -4.38 33.48 40.95
C SER A 145 -5.23 32.85 39.85
N HIS A 146 -4.90 31.64 39.41
CA HIS A 146 -5.84 30.77 38.69
C HIS A 146 -6.05 29.49 39.50
N PRO A 147 -7.31 29.09 39.76
CA PRO A 147 -7.58 27.85 40.48
C PRO A 147 -7.09 26.66 39.64
N HIS A 148 -6.06 25.99 40.14
CA HIS A 148 -5.58 24.73 39.60
C HIS A 148 -6.72 23.72 39.64
N SER A 149 -7.25 23.37 38.46
CA SER A 149 -8.03 22.14 38.34
C SER A 149 -7.11 20.98 38.73
N PRO A 150 -7.55 20.05 39.60
CA PRO A 150 -6.73 18.91 39.97
C PRO A 150 -6.36 18.13 38.70
N PRO A 151 -5.11 17.64 38.58
CA PRO A 151 -4.72 16.82 37.44
C PRO A 151 -5.65 15.61 37.35
N SER A 152 -6.21 15.37 36.17
CA SER A 152 -7.00 14.15 35.91
C SER A 152 -6.20 12.93 36.34
N PRO A 153 -6.80 11.97 37.07
CA PRO A 153 -6.10 10.77 37.48
C PRO A 153 -5.58 10.03 36.24
N SER A 154 -4.32 9.60 36.28
CA SER A 154 -3.75 8.74 35.26
C SER A 154 -4.57 7.46 35.13
N PRO A 155 -4.78 6.95 33.90
CA PRO A 155 -5.51 5.70 33.71
C PRO A 155 -4.81 4.56 34.46
N PRO A 156 -5.56 3.59 35.02
CA PRO A 156 -4.97 2.45 35.70
C PRO A 156 -4.06 1.66 34.75
N PRO A 157 -2.98 1.05 35.26
CA PRO A 157 -2.10 0.23 34.43
C PRO A 157 -2.88 -0.93 33.81
N PRO A 158 -2.50 -1.40 32.60
CA PRO A 158 -3.14 -2.54 32.00
C PRO A 158 -3.04 -3.78 32.90
N PRO A 159 -4.00 -4.72 32.82
CA PRO A 159 -3.90 -5.99 33.51
C PRO A 159 -2.55 -6.67 33.24
N HIS A 160 -1.97 -7.35 34.24
CA HIS A 160 -0.65 -7.99 34.16
C HIS A 160 -0.47 -9.02 33.04
N TRP A 161 -1.56 -9.51 32.46
CA TRP A 161 -1.58 -10.47 31.35
C TRP A 161 -1.60 -9.80 29.97
N ILE A 162 -1.63 -8.46 29.91
CA ILE A 162 -1.53 -7.67 28.69
C ILE A 162 -0.13 -7.04 28.62
N THR A 163 0.49 -7.14 27.45
CA THR A 163 1.78 -6.52 27.14
C THR A 163 1.58 -5.40 26.13
N GLU A 164 2.25 -4.28 26.36
CA GLU A 164 2.39 -3.18 25.41
C GLU A 164 3.87 -3.03 25.09
N GLU A 165 4.21 -3.09 23.79
CA GLU A 165 5.59 -3.04 23.32
C GLU A 165 5.71 -2.00 22.21
N MET A 166 6.68 -1.10 22.34
CA MET A 166 7.03 -0.14 21.30
C MET A 166 8.04 -0.76 20.34
N LEU A 167 7.69 -0.78 19.06
CA LEU A 167 8.47 -1.40 18.00
C LEU A 167 8.75 -0.39 16.88
N PHE A 168 9.70 -0.74 16.03
CA PHE A 168 10.13 0.08 14.90
C PHE A 168 10.20 -0.75 13.64
N SER A 169 9.80 -0.17 12.51
CA SER A 169 10.05 -0.77 11.20
C SER A 169 11.55 -0.80 10.87
N PRO A 170 11.97 -1.58 9.86
CA PRO A 170 13.25 -1.37 9.18
C PRO A 170 13.46 0.09 8.76
N LEU A 171 14.73 0.48 8.59
CA LEU A 171 15.10 1.83 8.19
C LEU A 171 14.76 2.07 6.71
N LEU A 172 13.95 3.11 6.46
CA LEU A 172 13.52 3.53 5.14
C LEU A 172 14.32 4.77 4.70
N LYS A 173 14.55 4.93 3.39
CA LYS A 173 15.33 6.05 2.82
C LYS A 173 14.49 6.76 1.77
N LEU A 174 14.40 8.08 1.87
CA LEU A 174 13.59 8.95 1.03
C LEU A 174 14.41 10.08 0.40
N LYS A 175 14.57 10.05 -0.92
CA LYS A 175 15.05 11.16 -1.76
C LYS A 175 13.99 12.27 -1.87
N PRO A 176 14.38 13.49 -2.29
CA PRO A 176 13.43 14.59 -2.57
C PRO A 176 12.27 14.17 -3.45
N GLY A 177 11.04 14.48 -3.00
CA GLY A 177 9.83 14.15 -3.74
C GLY A 177 9.55 12.65 -3.89
N GLU A 178 10.39 11.76 -3.35
CA GLU A 178 10.18 10.32 -3.48
C GLU A 178 8.89 9.91 -2.80
N ILE A 179 8.11 9.11 -3.50
CA ILE A 179 6.96 8.39 -2.96
C ILE A 179 7.40 6.95 -2.82
N LEU A 180 7.73 6.56 -1.60
CA LEU A 180 7.95 5.18 -1.26
C LEU A 180 6.60 4.49 -1.13
N PHE A 181 6.26 3.70 -2.15
CA PHE A 181 5.13 2.78 -2.12
C PHE A 181 5.67 1.37 -1.94
N GLU A 182 5.70 0.89 -0.69
CA GLU A 182 5.98 -0.51 -0.42
C GLU A 182 4.68 -1.27 -0.54
N ALA A 183 4.56 -2.11 -1.57
CA ALA A 183 3.46 -3.04 -1.69
C ALA A 183 3.43 -3.98 -0.48
N HIS A 184 2.27 -4.58 -0.19
CA HIS A 184 2.20 -5.69 0.76
C HIS A 184 3.29 -6.72 0.42
N ARG A 185 4.01 -7.22 1.45
CA ARG A 185 5.24 -8.06 1.40
C ARG A 185 6.58 -7.33 1.43
N ALA A 186 6.65 -6.08 0.99
CA ALA A 186 7.95 -5.43 0.82
C ALA A 186 8.51 -4.87 2.15
N LEU A 187 7.63 -4.58 3.11
CA LEU A 187 8.00 -4.13 4.45
C LEU A 187 7.48 -5.08 5.52
N GLU A 188 8.34 -5.99 5.99
CA GLU A 188 8.04 -6.78 7.19
C GLU A 188 7.98 -5.88 8.42
N MET A 189 6.91 -6.01 9.20
CA MET A 189 6.67 -5.25 10.41
C MET A 189 6.99 -6.11 11.62
N PRO A 190 8.02 -5.74 12.43
CA PRO A 190 8.30 -6.45 13.66
C PRO A 190 7.06 -6.56 14.55
N THR A 191 6.77 -7.77 15.01
CA THR A 191 5.66 -8.09 15.91
C THR A 191 6.08 -9.17 16.90
N PRO A 192 5.31 -9.41 17.98
CA PRO A 192 5.66 -10.41 18.98
C PRO A 192 5.80 -11.82 18.37
N ASN A 193 6.85 -12.54 18.77
CA ASN A 193 7.06 -13.92 18.31
C ASN A 193 6.06 -14.91 18.95
N GLY A 194 5.76 -16.02 18.27
CA GLY A 194 4.92 -17.11 18.80
C GLY A 194 3.42 -16.80 18.74
N SER A 195 2.58 -17.61 19.41
CA SER A 195 1.13 -17.39 19.42
C SER A 195 0.75 -16.25 20.36
N TYR A 196 -0.13 -15.35 19.90
CA TYR A 196 -0.69 -14.27 20.71
C TYR A 196 -2.04 -13.81 20.17
N ALA A 197 -2.74 -13.01 20.95
CA ALA A 197 -3.88 -12.22 20.50
C ALA A 197 -3.48 -10.76 20.42
N LEU A 198 -3.63 -10.18 19.23
CA LEU A 198 -3.47 -8.75 18.98
C LEU A 198 -4.70 -8.02 19.51
N LEU A 199 -4.48 -7.10 20.45
CA LEU A 199 -5.53 -6.32 21.11
C LEU A 199 -5.56 -4.89 20.60
N GLY A 200 -4.42 -4.38 20.13
CA GLY A 200 -4.40 -3.13 19.41
C GLY A 200 -3.04 -2.75 18.83
N PHE A 201 -3.08 -1.71 17.99
CA PHE A 201 -1.95 -1.10 17.30
C PHE A 201 -2.12 0.42 17.35
N SER A 202 -1.15 1.13 17.91
CA SER A 202 -1.29 2.54 18.26
C SER A 202 0.04 3.30 18.18
N ASP A 203 0.03 4.59 18.53
CA ASP A 203 1.21 5.48 18.57
C ASP A 203 2.08 5.49 17.30
N VAL A 204 1.44 5.28 16.15
CA VAL A 204 2.11 5.27 14.85
C VAL A 204 2.73 6.63 14.60
N ALA A 205 4.01 6.68 14.29
CA ALA A 205 4.69 7.93 13.94
C ALA A 205 5.82 7.66 12.95
N VAL A 206 6.05 8.61 12.04
CA VAL A 206 7.30 8.65 11.29
C VAL A 206 8.34 9.31 12.19
N VAL A 207 9.46 8.64 12.40
CA VAL A 207 10.57 9.13 13.23
C VAL A 207 11.90 9.06 12.47
N ASP A 208 12.88 9.86 12.87
CA ASP A 208 14.23 9.83 12.31
C ASP A 208 15.06 8.65 12.86
N GLU A 209 16.36 8.58 12.50
CA GLU A 209 17.26 7.51 12.97
C GLU A 209 17.44 7.51 14.50
N GLU A 210 17.29 8.67 15.13
CA GLU A 210 17.40 8.89 16.56
C GLU A 210 16.08 8.61 17.31
N GLY A 211 14.98 8.38 16.59
CA GLY A 211 13.66 8.11 17.16
C GLY A 211 12.81 9.36 17.41
N GLU A 212 13.25 10.51 16.92
CA GLU A 212 12.54 11.78 17.06
C GLU A 212 11.45 11.93 15.99
N PRO A 213 10.25 12.44 16.32
CA PRO A 213 9.18 12.62 15.35
C PRO A 213 9.58 13.49 14.15
N VAL A 214 9.29 13.00 12.94
CA VAL A 214 9.42 13.74 11.70
C VAL A 214 8.06 14.34 11.36
N PRO A 215 7.98 15.65 11.09
CA PRO A 215 6.70 16.30 10.94
C PRO A 215 6.10 16.05 9.53
N PRO A 216 4.76 16.07 9.37
CA PRO A 216 4.08 15.75 8.10
C PRO A 216 4.43 16.67 6.92
N GLU A 217 4.92 17.88 7.18
CA GLU A 217 5.46 18.79 6.16
C GLU A 217 6.74 18.32 5.50
N ASP A 218 7.49 17.44 6.16
CA ASP A 218 8.72 16.87 5.65
C ASP A 218 8.49 15.48 5.07
N VAL A 219 7.74 14.64 5.80
CA VAL A 219 7.34 13.30 5.36
C VAL A 219 5.87 13.04 5.67
N PHE A 220 5.09 12.83 4.63
CA PHE A 220 3.67 12.52 4.73
C PHE A 220 3.42 11.01 4.63
N LEU A 221 2.82 10.43 5.67
CA LEU A 221 2.37 9.03 5.67
C LEU A 221 0.98 8.93 5.04
N HIS A 222 0.88 8.66 3.74
CA HIS A 222 -0.40 8.63 3.04
C HIS A 222 -1.32 7.51 3.52
N HIS A 223 -0.80 6.30 3.70
CA HIS A 223 -1.51 5.20 4.37
C HIS A 223 -0.54 4.15 4.92
N LEU A 224 -1.03 3.39 5.90
CA LEU A 224 -0.37 2.21 6.45
C LEU A 224 -1.42 1.13 6.71
N HIS A 225 -1.38 0.06 5.94
CA HIS A 225 -2.24 -1.12 6.08
C HIS A 225 -1.39 -2.33 6.47
N LEU A 226 -1.84 -3.11 7.44
CA LEU A 226 -1.15 -4.31 7.91
C LEU A 226 -1.85 -5.56 7.41
N TYR A 227 -1.06 -6.46 6.84
CA TYR A 227 -1.47 -7.76 6.32
C TYR A 227 -0.79 -8.86 7.11
N LEU A 228 -1.45 -10.01 7.27
CA LEU A 228 -0.85 -11.21 7.84
C LEU A 228 -0.59 -12.21 6.72
N GLU A 229 0.63 -12.72 6.62
CA GLU A 229 1.04 -13.69 5.60
C GLU A 229 1.10 -15.11 6.14
N ASP A 230 0.86 -16.10 5.28
CA ASP A 230 0.80 -17.53 5.67
C ASP A 230 2.15 -18.24 5.73
N GLY A 231 3.24 -17.56 5.35
CA GLY A 231 4.61 -18.06 5.44
C GLY A 231 4.93 -19.27 4.54
N GLN A 232 4.03 -19.69 3.64
CA GLN A 232 4.19 -20.92 2.87
C GLN A 232 4.09 -20.76 1.35
N SER A 233 3.43 -19.73 0.82
CA SER A 233 3.29 -19.61 -0.65
C SER A 233 2.74 -18.28 -1.12
N GLU A 234 3.38 -17.16 -0.79
CA GLU A 234 2.93 -15.84 -1.26
C GLU A 234 1.41 -15.61 -1.05
N GLY A 235 0.83 -16.21 -0.01
CA GLY A 235 -0.58 -16.11 0.32
C GLY A 235 -0.80 -15.15 1.49
N LEU A 236 -1.93 -14.44 1.46
CA LEU A 236 -2.42 -13.73 2.65
C LEU A 236 -3.10 -14.76 3.54
N ALA A 237 -2.69 -14.82 4.80
CA ALA A 237 -3.31 -15.68 5.82
C ALA A 237 -4.68 -15.17 6.24
N HIS A 238 -4.90 -13.86 6.10
CA HIS A 238 -6.20 -13.23 6.30
C HIS A 238 -6.97 -13.14 4.98
N ASN A 239 -8.24 -13.51 5.00
CA ASN A 239 -9.15 -13.35 3.89
C ASN A 239 -10.40 -12.61 4.35
N ASN A 240 -10.73 -11.52 3.67
CA ASN A 240 -11.89 -10.70 3.97
C ASN A 240 -13.15 -11.44 3.57
N PRO A 241 -13.99 -11.86 4.54
CA PRO A 241 -15.11 -12.73 4.24
C PRO A 241 -16.33 -11.96 3.72
N LEU A 242 -16.29 -10.62 3.75
CA LEU A 242 -17.37 -9.71 3.36
C LEU A 242 -17.25 -9.21 1.91
N CYS A 243 -16.08 -9.37 1.30
CA CYS A 243 -15.83 -9.06 -0.09
C CYS A 243 -15.34 -10.31 -0.82
N ARG A 244 -16.19 -10.94 -1.65
CA ARG A 244 -15.89 -12.21 -2.32
C ARG A 244 -15.85 -12.14 -3.85
N ASP A 245 -16.16 -10.98 -4.45
CA ASP A 245 -16.33 -10.81 -5.90
C ASP A 245 -14.98 -10.69 -6.65
N GLY A 246 -14.17 -11.75 -6.57
CA GLY A 246 -13.07 -12.00 -7.52
C GLY A 246 -11.77 -11.23 -7.32
N GLN A 247 -11.72 -10.18 -6.50
CA GLN A 247 -10.45 -9.51 -6.18
C GLN A 247 -9.79 -10.13 -4.94
N LYS A 248 -8.93 -11.13 -5.16
CA LYS A 248 -7.84 -11.42 -4.22
C LYS A 248 -6.92 -10.21 -4.19
N GLY A 249 -7.19 -9.21 -3.36
CA GLY A 249 -6.38 -8.00 -3.30
C GLY A 249 -6.90 -6.97 -2.30
N ALA A 250 -5.99 -6.11 -1.84
CA ALA A 250 -6.12 -4.88 -1.04
C ALA A 250 -7.02 -4.92 0.23
N ALA A 251 -8.28 -5.36 0.12
CA ALA A 251 -9.29 -5.46 1.18
C ALA A 251 -9.04 -6.55 2.24
N ASN A 252 -7.91 -7.25 2.16
CA ASN A 252 -7.49 -8.31 3.09
C ASN A 252 -6.57 -7.79 4.21
N GLN A 253 -6.59 -6.48 4.47
CA GLN A 253 -5.87 -5.90 5.60
C GLN A 253 -6.47 -6.38 6.93
N VAL A 254 -5.59 -6.74 7.87
CA VAL A 254 -5.94 -7.11 9.24
C VAL A 254 -6.13 -5.87 10.10
N LEU A 255 -5.33 -4.83 9.86
CA LEU A 255 -5.45 -3.55 10.54
C LEU A 255 -5.18 -2.40 9.58
N GLN A 256 -5.92 -1.32 9.78
CA GLN A 256 -5.64 -0.03 9.19
C GLN A 256 -4.97 0.85 10.25
N ALA A 257 -3.68 1.10 10.11
CA ALA A 257 -2.85 1.69 11.15
C ALA A 257 -2.64 3.21 10.99
N ALA A 258 -2.76 3.75 9.77
CA ALA A 258 -2.74 5.19 9.52
C ALA A 258 -3.48 5.58 8.24
N SER A 259 -4.06 6.78 8.24
CA SER A 259 -4.61 7.45 7.05
C SER A 259 -4.13 8.90 7.00
N GLU A 260 -3.61 9.32 5.85
CA GLU A 260 -3.26 10.72 5.56
C GLU A 260 -2.46 11.42 6.68
N GLY A 261 -1.41 10.80 7.20
CA GLY A 261 -0.51 11.40 8.17
C GLY A 261 -1.03 11.35 9.61
N LYS A 262 -2.20 10.75 9.83
CA LYS A 262 -2.74 10.54 11.17
C LYS A 262 -2.80 9.04 11.51
N PRO A 263 -2.33 8.68 12.72
CA PRO A 263 -2.49 7.33 13.23
C PRO A 263 -3.97 7.00 13.31
N ALA A 264 -4.33 5.82 12.82
CA ALA A 264 -5.62 5.20 13.04
C ALA A 264 -5.38 4.12 14.10
N PRO A 265 -5.37 4.47 15.40
CA PRO A 265 -5.16 3.46 16.43
C PRO A 265 -6.27 2.42 16.30
N ALA A 266 -5.87 1.21 15.95
CA ALA A 266 -6.78 0.09 15.86
C ALA A 266 -6.75 -0.61 17.22
N SER A 267 -7.75 -0.34 18.06
CA SER A 267 -7.90 -1.00 19.36
C SER A 267 -9.18 -1.81 19.36
N PHE A 268 -9.07 -3.10 19.61
CA PHE A 268 -10.24 -3.95 19.79
C PHE A 268 -10.90 -3.69 21.14
N PRO A 269 -12.22 -3.92 21.27
CA PRO A 269 -12.92 -3.78 22.53
C PRO A 269 -12.30 -4.67 23.63
N PRO A 270 -12.31 -4.26 24.91
CA PRO A 270 -11.78 -5.06 26.01
C PRO A 270 -12.33 -6.48 26.03
N GLY A 271 -11.46 -7.46 26.19
CA GLY A 271 -11.81 -8.89 26.17
C GLY A 271 -11.86 -9.52 24.77
N TYR A 272 -11.64 -8.74 23.71
CA TYR A 272 -11.59 -9.23 22.34
C TYR A 272 -10.21 -9.01 21.70
N GLY A 273 -9.87 -9.81 20.70
CA GLY A 273 -8.62 -9.67 19.96
C GLY A 273 -8.55 -10.48 18.67
N TYR A 274 -7.62 -10.12 17.79
CA TYR A 274 -7.33 -10.89 16.58
C TYR A 274 -6.27 -11.94 16.89
N LEU A 275 -6.57 -13.22 16.66
CA LEU A 275 -5.65 -14.31 16.96
C LEU A 275 -4.55 -14.43 15.90
N VAL A 276 -3.31 -14.45 16.37
CA VAL A 276 -2.12 -14.66 15.53
C VAL A 276 -1.48 -15.98 15.95
N PRO A 277 -1.51 -17.00 15.08
CA PRO A 277 -0.88 -18.28 15.37
C PRO A 277 0.65 -18.17 15.38
N GLY A 278 1.30 -18.93 16.26
CA GLY A 278 2.75 -19.03 16.35
C GLY A 278 3.38 -20.00 15.34
N ASP A 279 2.78 -20.12 14.15
CA ASP A 279 3.21 -21.01 13.06
C ASP A 279 4.18 -20.32 12.09
N GLY A 280 4.75 -19.17 12.47
CA GLY A 280 5.74 -18.43 11.68
C GLY A 280 5.16 -17.35 10.76
N ARG A 281 3.87 -17.03 10.90
CA ARG A 281 3.25 -15.92 10.18
C ARG A 281 3.77 -14.57 10.68
N SER A 282 4.08 -13.69 9.74
CA SER A 282 4.54 -12.33 10.00
C SER A 282 3.55 -11.30 9.49
N PHE A 283 3.55 -10.13 10.13
CA PHE A 283 2.87 -8.95 9.62
C PHE A 283 3.73 -8.24 8.58
N TYR A 284 3.09 -7.82 7.49
CA TYR A 284 3.68 -6.97 6.48
C TYR A 284 2.85 -5.71 6.31
N ALA A 285 3.52 -4.60 6.01
CA ALA A 285 2.88 -3.35 5.73
C ALA A 285 2.79 -3.12 4.22
N GLU A 286 1.62 -2.70 3.75
CA GLU A 286 1.56 -1.79 2.61
C GLU A 286 1.66 -0.36 3.16
N VAL A 287 2.67 0.38 2.71
CA VAL A 287 2.92 1.75 3.16
C VAL A 287 3.18 2.67 2.00
N ALA A 288 2.52 3.83 2.02
CA ALA A 288 2.81 4.94 1.12
C ALA A 288 3.37 6.12 1.94
N LEU A 289 4.67 6.34 1.86
CA LEU A 289 5.38 7.47 2.47
C LEU A 289 5.87 8.42 1.39
N MET A 290 5.63 9.71 1.56
CA MET A 290 6.05 10.72 0.61
C MET A 290 6.94 11.75 1.29
N ARG A 291 8.08 12.07 0.67
CA ARG A 291 8.87 13.24 1.07
C ARG A 291 8.28 14.52 0.48
N THR A 292 7.60 15.30 1.31
CA THR A 292 6.91 16.55 0.97
C THR A 292 7.82 17.78 1.02
N GLN A 293 8.99 17.65 1.66
CA GLN A 293 9.98 18.72 1.70
C GLN A 293 10.53 19.04 0.31
N GLY A 294 10.41 20.30 -0.11
CA GLY A 294 11.06 20.82 -1.33
C GLY A 294 10.36 20.50 -2.65
N LEU A 295 9.08 20.10 -2.63
CA LEU A 295 8.26 19.92 -3.84
C LEU A 295 8.26 21.17 -4.74
N ALA A 296 8.25 20.96 -6.06
CA ALA A 296 8.25 22.03 -7.05
C ALA A 296 6.84 22.58 -7.32
N GLY A 297 6.74 23.89 -7.56
CA GLY A 297 5.47 24.58 -7.83
C GLY A 297 4.86 25.23 -6.58
N GLU A 298 3.56 25.54 -6.63
CA GLU A 298 2.82 26.01 -5.46
C GLU A 298 2.71 24.85 -4.47
N ARG A 299 3.24 25.04 -3.26
CA ARG A 299 3.54 23.96 -2.31
C ARG A 299 2.31 23.12 -1.96
N LEU A 300 1.16 23.74 -1.72
CA LEU A 300 -0.05 23.03 -1.30
C LEU A 300 -0.64 22.21 -2.44
N ARG A 301 -0.70 22.80 -3.64
CA ARG A 301 -1.07 22.11 -4.88
C ARG A 301 -0.14 20.94 -5.18
N ALA A 302 1.18 21.16 -5.14
CA ALA A 302 2.16 20.12 -5.43
C ALA A 302 2.04 18.94 -4.45
N ALA A 303 1.79 19.21 -3.17
CA ALA A 303 1.51 18.14 -2.21
C ALA A 303 0.19 17.41 -2.53
N LYS A 304 -0.86 18.12 -2.98
CA LYS A 304 -2.13 17.52 -3.38
C LYS A 304 -1.99 16.59 -4.58
N GLU A 305 -1.65 17.15 -5.74
CA GLU A 305 -0.56 16.65 -6.59
C GLU A 305 -0.19 15.18 -6.42
N CYS A 306 0.70 15.01 -5.45
CA CYS A 306 1.29 13.75 -5.08
C CYS A 306 0.35 12.83 -4.31
N ARG A 307 -0.31 13.34 -3.27
CA ARG A 307 -1.18 12.58 -2.36
C ARG A 307 -2.35 11.91 -3.12
N GLU A 308 -2.88 12.58 -4.14
CA GLU A 308 -4.03 12.10 -4.91
C GLU A 308 -3.69 11.42 -6.24
N CYS A 309 -2.42 11.04 -6.43
CA CYS A 309 -1.95 10.40 -7.67
C CYS A 309 -2.23 11.23 -8.94
N TYR A 310 -2.23 12.56 -8.85
CA TYR A 310 -2.35 13.39 -10.06
C TYR A 310 -1.12 13.25 -10.94
N TYR A 311 -1.35 13.28 -12.24
CA TYR A 311 -0.29 13.42 -13.22
C TYR A 311 0.33 14.83 -13.14
N ALA A 312 1.66 14.86 -13.16
CA ALA A 312 2.46 16.07 -13.35
C ALA A 312 3.67 15.72 -14.22
N GLU A 313 4.15 16.65 -15.03
CA GLU A 313 5.38 16.45 -15.81
C GLU A 313 6.57 16.23 -14.87
N GLY A 314 7.41 15.24 -15.20
CA GLY A 314 8.55 14.85 -14.36
C GLY A 314 8.19 14.00 -13.14
N LYS A 315 6.90 13.68 -12.94
CA LYS A 315 6.49 12.60 -12.04
C LYS A 315 6.95 11.27 -12.64
N GLY A 316 7.43 10.34 -11.80
CA GLY A 316 8.14 9.11 -12.20
C GLY A 316 7.66 8.40 -13.46
N SER A 317 8.52 7.57 -14.08
CA SER A 317 8.35 7.00 -15.44
C SER A 317 6.99 6.35 -15.70
N ALA A 318 6.39 5.69 -14.70
CA ALA A 318 5.08 5.04 -14.79
C ALA A 318 3.89 6.02 -14.80
N CYS A 319 4.06 7.25 -14.31
CA CYS A 319 2.99 8.26 -14.24
C CYS A 319 2.90 9.05 -15.55
N THR A 320 1.98 8.62 -16.40
CA THR A 320 1.63 9.32 -17.65
C THR A 320 0.29 10.04 -17.52
N ALA A 321 -0.01 10.95 -18.45
CA ALA A 321 -1.33 11.58 -18.52
C ALA A 321 -2.48 10.55 -18.60
N LYS A 322 -2.24 9.39 -19.23
CA LYS A 322 -3.19 8.28 -19.30
C LYS A 322 -3.33 7.54 -17.96
N ALA A 323 -2.27 7.48 -17.17
CA ALA A 323 -2.26 6.83 -15.86
C ALA A 323 -2.70 7.77 -14.71
N ASN A 324 -3.15 8.98 -15.03
CA ASN A 324 -3.59 9.97 -14.05
C ASN A 324 -4.65 9.38 -13.12
N GLY A 325 -4.44 9.50 -11.80
CA GLY A 325 -5.34 8.95 -10.78
C GLY A 325 -5.17 7.48 -10.45
N THR A 326 -4.32 6.75 -11.19
CA THR A 326 -4.01 5.35 -10.86
C THR A 326 -2.87 5.27 -9.85
N LEU A 327 -2.72 4.11 -9.21
CA LEU A 327 -1.63 3.88 -8.26
C LEU A 327 -0.24 3.95 -8.91
N ALA A 328 -0.12 3.82 -10.24
CA ALA A 328 1.12 4.12 -10.97
C ALA A 328 1.58 5.57 -10.74
N CYS A 329 0.64 6.52 -10.72
CA CYS A 329 0.92 7.91 -10.36
C CYS A 329 1.07 8.15 -8.85
N CYS A 330 0.86 7.14 -8.01
CA CYS A 330 1.26 7.13 -6.60
C CYS A 330 2.53 6.30 -6.35
N GLY A 331 3.20 5.85 -7.41
CA GLY A 331 4.47 5.12 -7.31
C GLY A 331 4.36 3.60 -7.36
N GLN A 332 3.16 3.01 -7.31
CA GLN A 332 3.01 1.56 -7.38
C GLN A 332 3.40 1.02 -8.75
N GLY A 333 4.19 -0.04 -8.78
CA GLY A 333 4.66 -0.65 -10.03
C GLY A 333 5.78 0.13 -10.73
N SER A 334 6.24 1.23 -10.13
CA SER A 334 7.51 1.85 -10.51
C SER A 334 8.67 1.00 -9.99
N ASP A 335 9.79 0.97 -10.72
CA ASP A 335 11.01 0.37 -10.17
C ASP A 335 11.41 1.08 -8.86
N PRO A 336 12.02 0.36 -7.89
CA PRO A 336 12.42 0.93 -6.62
C PRO A 336 13.25 2.22 -6.80
N GLY A 337 12.71 3.31 -6.28
CA GLY A 337 13.33 4.63 -6.36
C GLY A 337 13.22 5.32 -7.72
N GLU A 338 12.20 4.98 -8.52
CA GLU A 338 11.73 5.75 -9.69
C GLU A 338 10.43 6.55 -9.44
N ALA A 339 9.74 6.27 -8.33
CA ALA A 339 8.50 6.96 -7.97
C ALA A 339 8.79 8.31 -7.30
N PHE A 340 8.66 9.40 -8.06
CA PHE A 340 8.87 10.77 -7.55
C PHE A 340 7.75 11.69 -7.91
N CYS A 341 7.51 12.65 -7.02
CA CYS A 341 6.95 13.93 -7.34
C CYS A 341 8.01 14.96 -7.73
N PRO A 342 7.66 15.90 -8.62
CA PRO A 342 8.54 17.01 -8.95
C PRO A 342 9.01 17.76 -7.70
N ALA A 343 10.33 17.91 -7.56
CA ALA A 343 10.98 18.58 -6.44
C ALA A 343 12.06 19.55 -6.93
N THR A 344 12.32 20.60 -6.16
CA THR A 344 13.38 21.56 -6.43
C THR A 344 14.75 21.01 -6.03
N ASN A 345 15.78 21.24 -6.84
CA ASN A 345 17.17 20.81 -6.58
C ASN A 345 17.87 21.62 -5.46
N SER A 346 17.14 22.21 -4.52
CA SER A 346 17.76 22.95 -3.41
C SER A 346 18.61 21.98 -2.58
N SER A 347 19.86 22.37 -2.32
CA SER A 347 20.95 21.51 -1.83
C SER A 347 20.71 20.84 -0.46
N GLY A 348 19.68 21.25 0.29
CA GLY A 348 19.21 20.58 1.51
C GLY A 348 18.27 19.40 1.24
N ALA A 349 17.53 19.41 0.13
CA ALA A 349 16.68 18.31 -0.28
C ALA A 349 17.53 17.11 -0.75
N ALA A 350 18.62 17.36 -1.48
CA ALA A 350 19.37 16.35 -2.24
C ALA A 350 19.87 15.09 -1.47
N ARG A 351 19.97 15.11 -0.13
CA ARG A 351 20.36 13.93 0.66
C ARG A 351 19.16 13.05 1.00
N HIS A 352 19.34 11.73 1.06
CA HIS A 352 18.31 10.83 1.56
C HIS A 352 17.96 11.21 3.00
N LEU A 353 16.68 11.45 3.25
CA LEU A 353 16.13 11.47 4.59
C LEU A 353 15.91 10.02 5.00
N LYS A 354 16.35 9.66 6.20
CA LYS A 354 16.22 8.29 6.70
C LYS A 354 15.21 8.29 7.84
N VAL A 355 14.24 7.40 7.77
CA VAL A 355 13.12 7.36 8.71
C VAL A 355 12.74 5.93 9.08
N ARG A 356 12.01 5.79 10.19
CA ARG A 356 11.33 4.56 10.60
C ARG A 356 9.88 4.86 10.93
N LEU A 357 9.05 3.82 10.90
CA LEU A 357 7.75 3.83 11.56
C LEU A 357 7.96 3.37 13.00
N ARG A 358 7.58 4.19 13.98
CA ARG A 358 7.45 3.82 15.39
C ARG A 358 5.99 3.48 15.66
N TYR A 359 5.71 2.43 16.43
CA TYR A 359 4.34 2.05 16.78
C TYR A 359 4.32 1.23 18.08
N THR A 360 3.18 1.22 18.76
CA THR A 360 2.93 0.42 19.97
C THR A 360 1.99 -0.73 19.64
N VAL A 361 2.42 -1.95 19.93
CA VAL A 361 1.60 -3.17 19.81
C VAL A 361 1.10 -3.58 21.19
N LYS A 362 -0.21 -3.72 21.33
CA LYS A 362 -0.87 -4.24 22.53
C LYS A 362 -1.33 -5.66 22.28
N TYR A 363 -0.87 -6.61 23.09
CA TYR A 363 -1.15 -8.03 22.88
C TYR A 363 -1.21 -8.83 24.19
N THR A 364 -1.72 -10.06 24.11
CA THR A 364 -1.59 -11.05 25.19
C THR A 364 -1.20 -12.41 24.64
N ARG A 365 -0.40 -13.16 25.40
CA ARG A 365 -0.11 -14.58 25.13
C ARG A 365 -1.14 -15.52 25.76
N GLU A 366 -1.93 -15.03 26.70
CA GLU A 366 -3.02 -15.78 27.32
C GLU A 366 -4.27 -15.72 26.42
N THR A 367 -4.17 -16.30 25.22
CA THR A 367 -5.21 -16.23 24.17
C THR A 367 -6.56 -16.77 24.63
N TRP A 368 -6.59 -17.66 25.61
CA TRP A 368 -7.81 -18.19 26.23
C TRP A 368 -8.60 -17.15 27.04
N ARG A 369 -8.01 -15.99 27.37
CA ARG A 369 -8.68 -14.87 28.07
C ARG A 369 -9.43 -13.94 27.14
N VAL A 370 -9.29 -14.10 25.83
CA VAL A 370 -9.87 -13.19 24.85
C VAL A 370 -10.77 -13.94 23.89
N THR A 371 -11.87 -13.29 23.52
CA THR A 371 -12.76 -13.77 22.47
C THR A 371 -12.16 -13.41 21.11
N PRO A 372 -11.92 -14.39 20.22
CA PRO A 372 -11.38 -14.14 18.89
C PRO A 372 -12.32 -13.29 18.03
N LEU A 373 -11.76 -12.29 17.35
CA LEU A 373 -12.46 -11.53 16.32
C LEU A 373 -11.98 -11.91 14.93
N GLN A 374 -12.90 -11.84 13.99
CA GLN A 374 -12.62 -11.74 12.57
C GLN A 374 -12.66 -10.27 12.16
N VAL A 375 -11.93 -9.95 11.09
CA VAL A 375 -11.89 -8.60 10.54
C VAL A 375 -12.30 -8.63 9.07
N GLY A 376 -12.86 -7.53 8.58
CA GLY A 376 -13.28 -7.40 7.20
C GLY A 376 -13.41 -5.95 6.78
N VAL A 377 -13.18 -5.70 5.49
CA VAL A 377 -13.29 -4.38 4.88
C VAL A 377 -14.52 -4.34 3.97
N LEU A 378 -15.33 -3.30 4.10
CA LEU A 378 -16.52 -3.06 3.28
C LEU A 378 -16.40 -1.69 2.57
N PRO A 379 -15.95 -1.67 1.30
CA PRO A 379 -15.87 -0.45 0.52
C PRO A 379 -17.22 0.16 0.15
N ALA A 380 -17.24 1.47 -0.09
CA ALA A 380 -18.39 2.12 -0.73
C ALA A 380 -18.36 1.95 -2.26
N ALA A 381 -17.17 1.70 -2.83
CA ALA A 381 -16.98 1.55 -4.27
C ALA A 381 -17.30 0.13 -4.75
N PRO A 382 -17.79 -0.01 -5.99
CA PRO A 382 -18.24 -1.28 -6.54
C PRO A 382 -17.08 -2.27 -6.67
N HIS A 383 -17.41 -3.56 -6.77
CA HIS A 383 -16.44 -4.66 -6.91
C HIS A 383 -15.35 -4.67 -5.83
N CYS A 384 -15.68 -4.13 -4.64
CA CYS A 384 -14.77 -3.94 -3.52
C CYS A 384 -13.50 -3.15 -3.83
N ALA A 385 -13.55 -2.23 -4.80
CA ALA A 385 -12.44 -1.33 -5.04
C ALA A 385 -12.15 -0.51 -3.77
N GLU A 386 -10.89 -0.50 -3.32
CA GLU A 386 -10.51 0.32 -2.17
C GLU A 386 -10.30 1.79 -2.52
N HIS A 387 -9.99 2.06 -3.78
CA HIS A 387 -9.71 3.37 -4.31
C HIS A 387 -10.54 3.65 -5.57
N PHE A 388 -10.89 4.91 -5.77
CA PHE A 388 -11.69 5.38 -6.90
C PHE A 388 -11.43 6.87 -7.16
N ALA A 389 -11.94 7.36 -8.28
CA ALA A 389 -11.94 8.79 -8.61
C ALA A 389 -13.29 9.44 -8.28
N VAL A 390 -13.24 10.63 -7.70
CA VAL A 390 -14.37 11.57 -7.61
C VAL A 390 -14.03 12.77 -8.48
N LEU A 391 -14.77 12.96 -9.56
CA LEU A 391 -14.51 14.06 -10.50
C LEU A 391 -15.28 15.30 -10.10
N ARG A 392 -14.67 16.47 -10.34
CA ARG A 392 -15.31 17.77 -10.11
C ARG A 392 -16.69 17.82 -10.74
N ASN A 393 -17.65 18.29 -9.95
CA ASN A 393 -19.01 18.50 -10.43
C ASN A 393 -19.53 19.89 -10.01
N ALA A 394 -19.52 20.82 -10.96
CA ALA A 394 -19.95 22.21 -10.74
C ALA A 394 -21.48 22.35 -10.55
N SER A 395 -22.27 21.36 -10.96
CA SER A 395 -23.73 21.38 -10.84
C SER A 395 -24.24 20.74 -9.55
N ARG A 396 -23.47 19.79 -9.02
CA ARG A 396 -23.77 19.05 -7.79
C ARG A 396 -22.46 18.74 -7.09
N GLU A 397 -22.07 19.63 -6.18
CA GLU A 397 -20.80 19.52 -5.47
C GLU A 397 -20.75 18.30 -4.55
N ASN A 398 -21.88 17.73 -4.13
CA ASN A 398 -21.88 16.51 -3.31
C ASN A 398 -22.12 15.26 -4.17
N VAL A 399 -21.05 14.48 -4.34
CA VAL A 399 -21.02 13.23 -5.10
C VAL A 399 -21.22 12.05 -4.16
N ARG A 400 -22.09 11.14 -4.56
CA ARG A 400 -22.44 9.93 -3.82
C ARG A 400 -21.79 8.71 -4.45
N ILE A 401 -21.12 7.89 -3.65
CA ILE A 401 -20.57 6.59 -4.02
C ILE A 401 -21.19 5.54 -3.12
N ALA A 402 -21.72 4.45 -3.67
CA ALA A 402 -22.39 3.46 -2.85
C ALA A 402 -22.35 2.05 -3.46
N SER A 403 -22.30 1.05 -2.60
CA SER A 403 -22.30 -0.38 -2.97
C SER A 403 -23.18 -1.19 -2.03
N ASN A 404 -23.80 -2.22 -2.59
CA ASN A 404 -24.63 -3.17 -1.85
C ASN A 404 -23.87 -4.47 -1.64
N TYR A 405 -24.05 -5.05 -0.47
CA TYR A 405 -23.51 -6.35 -0.09
C TYR A 405 -24.63 -7.19 0.53
N THR A 406 -24.44 -8.50 0.51
CA THR A 406 -25.29 -9.43 1.25
C THR A 406 -24.45 -10.08 2.33
N MET A 407 -24.89 -10.02 3.58
CA MET A 407 -24.16 -10.60 4.69
C MET A 407 -24.12 -12.13 4.55
N PRO A 408 -22.94 -12.77 4.43
CA PRO A 408 -22.88 -14.20 4.11
C PRO A 408 -23.13 -15.11 5.33
N PHE A 409 -23.13 -14.55 6.55
CA PHE A 409 -23.31 -15.27 7.80
C PHE A 409 -23.86 -14.38 8.92
N ALA A 410 -24.34 -15.00 10.00
CA ALA A 410 -24.70 -14.24 11.19
C ALA A 410 -23.46 -13.84 11.99
N ALA A 411 -23.41 -12.59 12.45
CA ALA A 411 -22.29 -12.06 13.20
C ALA A 411 -22.69 -10.91 14.12
N SER A 412 -21.88 -10.72 15.17
CA SER A 412 -21.94 -9.59 16.07
C SER A 412 -20.76 -8.65 15.82
N VAL A 413 -21.00 -7.53 15.14
CA VAL A 413 -19.99 -6.49 14.91
C VAL A 413 -19.72 -5.77 16.23
N LYS A 414 -18.49 -5.87 16.73
CA LYS A 414 -18.07 -5.26 18.00
C LYS A 414 -17.40 -3.91 17.81
N HIS A 415 -16.82 -3.70 16.63
CA HIS A 415 -16.15 -2.46 16.27
C HIS A 415 -16.32 -2.19 14.78
N ALA A 416 -16.59 -0.94 14.41
CA ALA A 416 -16.56 -0.50 13.03
C ALA A 416 -16.02 0.92 12.95
N THR A 417 -14.93 1.10 12.21
CA THR A 417 -14.29 2.39 11.93
C THR A 417 -14.23 2.64 10.44
N ALA A 418 -14.21 3.90 10.03
CA ALA A 418 -14.10 4.24 8.62
C ALA A 418 -12.66 4.59 8.25
N TYR A 419 -12.27 4.13 7.06
CA TYR A 419 -11.19 4.72 6.29
C TYR A 419 -11.78 5.70 5.29
N LEU A 420 -11.29 6.93 5.32
CA LEU A 420 -11.67 7.99 4.41
C LEU A 420 -10.40 8.72 3.95
N ARG A 421 -10.42 9.24 2.73
CA ARG A 421 -9.38 10.13 2.17
C ARG A 421 -9.94 11.50 1.81
N ALA A 422 -9.07 12.41 1.41
CA ALA A 422 -9.36 13.79 1.05
C ALA A 422 -10.63 13.93 0.18
N GLY A 423 -11.44 14.95 0.51
CA GLY A 423 -12.74 15.21 -0.12
C GLY A 423 -13.93 14.53 0.55
N ALA A 424 -13.72 13.43 1.30
CA ALA A 424 -14.81 12.71 1.96
C ALA A 424 -15.54 13.57 3.01
N GLU A 425 -16.87 13.50 3.04
CA GLU A 425 -17.70 14.09 4.09
C GLU A 425 -18.05 13.07 5.16
N ASN A 426 -18.57 11.91 4.72
CA ASN A 426 -18.92 10.81 5.59
C ASN A 426 -19.05 9.50 4.81
N ILE A 427 -19.19 8.41 5.57
CA ILE A 427 -19.62 7.10 5.09
C ILE A 427 -20.67 6.55 6.06
N SER A 428 -21.71 5.92 5.53
CA SER A 428 -22.87 5.41 6.28
C SER A 428 -23.09 3.94 5.97
N LEU A 429 -23.47 3.18 7.00
CA LEU A 429 -23.88 1.79 6.89
C LEU A 429 -25.38 1.68 7.11
N TYR A 430 -26.06 1.09 6.13
CA TYR A 430 -27.48 0.75 6.20
C TYR A 430 -27.62 -0.77 6.22
N VAL A 431 -28.54 -1.28 7.04
CA VAL A 431 -28.89 -2.69 7.11
C VAL A 431 -30.38 -2.82 6.85
N ASN A 432 -30.75 -3.58 5.81
CA ASN A 432 -32.13 -3.77 5.35
C ASN A 432 -32.86 -2.43 5.15
N GLY A 433 -32.19 -1.48 4.50
CA GLY A 433 -32.71 -0.13 4.22
C GLY A 433 -32.73 0.84 5.41
N GLN A 434 -32.39 0.39 6.62
CA GLN A 434 -32.33 1.26 7.79
C GLN A 434 -30.89 1.70 8.09
N ARG A 435 -30.66 3.01 8.21
CA ARG A 435 -29.34 3.53 8.59
C ARG A 435 -29.01 3.07 10.01
N ARG A 436 -27.91 2.32 10.15
CA ARG A 436 -27.45 1.81 11.45
C ARG A 436 -26.44 2.75 12.09
N CYS A 437 -25.49 3.25 11.31
CA CYS A 437 -24.49 4.18 11.80
C CYS A 437 -23.87 4.98 10.65
N ALA A 438 -23.12 6.02 11.00
CA ALA A 438 -22.34 6.82 10.08
C ALA A 438 -21.02 7.24 10.73
N SER A 439 -19.98 7.31 9.92
CA SER A 439 -18.68 7.85 10.27
C SER A 439 -18.45 9.15 9.51
N HIS A 440 -18.12 10.22 10.23
CA HIS A 440 -17.91 11.54 9.65
C HIS A 440 -16.42 11.90 9.62
N ALA A 441 -15.96 12.39 8.47
CA ALA A 441 -14.61 12.87 8.32
C ALA A 441 -14.37 14.12 9.17
N ARG A 442 -13.24 14.16 9.89
CA ARG A 442 -12.77 15.35 10.60
C ARG A 442 -11.43 15.76 10.03
N TYR A 443 -11.34 17.00 9.58
CA TYR A 443 -10.11 17.58 9.03
C TYR A 443 -9.39 18.43 10.07
N SER A 444 -8.07 18.49 9.98
CA SER A 444 -7.28 19.39 10.81
C SER A 444 -7.61 20.83 10.42
N PRO A 445 -7.61 21.77 11.38
CA PRO A 445 -7.70 23.18 11.05
C PRO A 445 -6.63 23.57 10.02
N LEU A 446 -7.00 24.38 9.03
CA LEU A 446 -6.08 24.86 7.99
C LEU A 446 -4.95 25.74 8.56
N HIS A 447 -5.20 26.36 9.71
CA HIS A 447 -4.24 27.19 10.44
C HIS A 447 -4.14 26.67 11.88
N ASN A 448 -2.95 26.75 12.48
CA ASN A 448 -2.66 26.34 13.87
C ASN A 448 -2.61 24.82 14.14
N VAL A 449 -2.05 24.02 13.23
CA VAL A 449 -1.59 22.68 13.61
C VAL A 449 -0.21 22.81 14.27
N THR A 450 -0.18 22.75 15.60
CA THR A 450 1.07 22.63 16.36
C THR A 450 1.54 21.18 16.32
N HIS A 451 2.69 20.94 15.69
CA HIS A 451 3.43 19.68 15.83
C HIS A 451 4.57 19.90 16.82
N GLU A 452 4.84 18.89 17.65
CA GLU A 452 6.07 18.84 18.44
C GLU A 452 7.25 18.58 17.51
N GLY A 453 7.78 19.63 16.88
CA GLY A 453 9.05 19.60 16.16
C GLY A 453 10.21 20.02 17.07
N LYS A 454 11.43 19.59 16.70
CA LYS A 454 12.72 19.86 17.40
C LYS A 454 12.98 21.33 17.80
N ASN A 455 12.25 22.31 17.23
CA ASN A 455 12.49 23.74 17.43
C ASN A 455 11.25 24.56 17.89
N GLY A 456 10.15 23.95 18.33
CA GLY A 456 8.98 24.69 18.84
C GLY A 456 8.34 25.65 17.82
N THR A 457 8.54 25.42 16.52
CA THR A 457 7.92 26.21 15.46
C THR A 457 6.52 25.68 15.19
N ASN A 458 5.54 26.48 15.59
CA ASN A 458 4.13 26.16 15.63
C ASN A 458 3.43 26.63 14.35
N SER A 459 3.43 25.84 13.28
CA SER A 459 2.35 25.73 12.27
C SER A 459 2.85 25.04 11.01
N SER A 460 2.11 24.03 10.55
CA SER A 460 2.33 23.37 9.27
C SER A 460 1.07 23.52 8.41
N GLU A 461 1.12 24.39 7.40
CA GLU A 461 0.01 24.56 6.43
C GLU A 461 -0.28 23.25 5.66
N LEU A 462 0.73 22.38 5.48
CA LEU A 462 0.60 21.07 4.84
C LEU A 462 0.00 19.98 5.75
N ALA A 463 -0.01 20.22 7.06
CA ALA A 463 -0.72 19.41 8.04
C ALA A 463 -2.16 19.89 8.28
N GLY A 464 -2.51 21.09 7.80
CA GLY A 464 -3.87 21.61 7.80
C GLY A 464 -4.72 21.00 6.69
N GLY A 465 -6.01 20.79 6.97
CA GLY A 465 -6.97 20.21 6.02
C GLY A 465 -6.64 18.81 5.54
N VAL A 466 -6.04 18.04 6.43
CA VAL A 466 -5.72 16.63 6.28
C VAL A 466 -6.73 15.82 7.10
N LEU A 467 -7.15 14.65 6.64
CA LEU A 467 -8.11 13.85 7.40
C LEU A 467 -7.47 13.35 8.69
N THR A 468 -8.07 13.70 9.82
CA THR A 468 -7.49 13.47 11.15
C THR A 468 -8.12 12.34 11.93
N HIS A 469 -9.38 12.09 11.64
CA HIS A 469 -10.18 11.13 12.36
C HIS A 469 -11.45 10.91 11.55
N ALA A 470 -11.99 9.70 11.62
CA ALA A 470 -13.35 9.41 11.23
C ALA A 470 -14.06 8.89 12.47
N THR A 471 -15.26 9.41 12.78
CA THR A 471 -15.98 8.97 13.99
C THR A 471 -16.28 7.47 13.93
N HIS A 472 -16.20 6.75 15.04
CA HIS A 472 -16.60 5.33 15.03
C HIS A 472 -18.06 5.17 14.60
N CYS A 473 -18.33 4.15 13.78
CA CYS A 473 -19.69 3.78 13.37
C CYS A 473 -20.32 2.90 14.45
N VAL A 474 -19.58 1.87 14.86
CA VAL A 474 -19.90 1.01 16.01
C VAL A 474 -18.76 1.16 17.00
N SER A 475 -19.04 1.75 18.17
CA SER A 475 -18.08 1.89 19.26
C SER A 475 -18.30 0.81 20.33
N PRO A 476 -17.28 0.50 21.14
CA PRO A 476 -17.44 -0.38 22.30
C PRO A 476 -18.54 0.09 23.27
N GLU A 477 -18.79 1.40 23.40
CA GLU A 477 -19.82 1.92 24.31
C GLU A 477 -21.23 1.87 23.72
N GLY A 478 -21.37 1.95 22.39
CA GLY A 478 -22.66 1.96 21.68
C GLY A 478 -23.35 0.59 21.59
N GLY A 479 -22.67 -0.47 22.02
CA GLY A 479 -23.13 -1.85 21.92
C GLY A 479 -22.92 -2.45 20.51
N PRO A 480 -22.97 -3.79 20.41
CA PRO A 480 -22.68 -4.47 19.15
C PRO A 480 -23.81 -4.32 18.13
N LEU A 481 -23.44 -4.31 16.84
CA LEU A 481 -24.39 -4.42 15.73
C LEU A 481 -24.54 -5.90 15.34
N SER A 482 -25.71 -6.47 15.63
CA SER A 482 -26.06 -7.82 15.18
C SER A 482 -26.48 -7.82 13.71
N LEU A 483 -25.85 -8.69 12.92
CA LEU A 483 -26.15 -8.94 11.52
C LEU A 483 -26.57 -10.41 11.35
N ARG A 484 -27.52 -10.67 10.47
CA ARG A 484 -27.99 -12.01 10.10
C ARG A 484 -27.48 -12.36 8.71
N LYS A 485 -27.32 -13.66 8.46
CA LYS A 485 -27.12 -14.17 7.10
C LYS A 485 -28.27 -13.70 6.20
N GLY A 486 -27.94 -13.14 5.04
CA GLY A 486 -28.90 -12.61 4.07
C GLY A 486 -29.31 -11.15 4.30
N ASP A 487 -28.86 -10.50 5.37
CA ASP A 487 -29.09 -9.05 5.53
C ASP A 487 -28.46 -8.28 4.37
N SER A 488 -29.21 -7.31 3.82
CA SER A 488 -28.72 -6.38 2.83
C SER A 488 -27.94 -5.25 3.51
N LEU A 489 -26.68 -5.10 3.16
CA LEU A 489 -25.82 -4.04 3.65
C LEU A 489 -25.60 -3.04 2.53
N LEU A 490 -25.97 -1.78 2.74
CA LEU A 490 -25.63 -0.68 1.83
C LEU A 490 -24.57 0.19 2.50
N VAL A 491 -23.42 0.33 1.84
CA VAL A 491 -22.35 1.25 2.23
C VAL A 491 -22.42 2.45 1.30
N GLU A 492 -22.56 3.64 1.88
CA GLU A 492 -22.72 4.89 1.14
C GLU A 492 -21.73 5.94 1.64
N ALA A 493 -20.91 6.48 0.75
CA ALA A 493 -19.99 7.57 1.02
C ALA A 493 -20.38 8.83 0.24
N TRP A 494 -20.17 9.98 0.87
CA TRP A 494 -20.34 11.29 0.25
C TRP A 494 -19.02 12.05 0.17
N TYR A 495 -18.79 12.69 -0.96
CA TYR A 495 -17.60 13.49 -1.25
C TYR A 495 -18.00 14.88 -1.73
N PHE A 496 -17.23 15.88 -1.33
CA PHE A 496 -17.34 17.23 -1.85
C PHE A 496 -16.43 17.39 -3.07
N ALA A 497 -17.03 17.46 -4.26
CA ALA A 497 -16.42 17.65 -5.56
C ALA A 497 -16.58 19.09 -6.11
N GLY A 498 -16.82 20.06 -5.22
CA GLY A 498 -16.84 21.48 -5.55
C GLY A 498 -15.45 22.10 -5.59
N ARG A 499 -15.28 23.24 -6.29
CA ARG A 499 -13.96 23.85 -6.52
C ARG A 499 -13.29 24.37 -5.23
N HIS A 500 -14.05 24.60 -4.17
CA HIS A 500 -13.54 25.26 -2.97
C HIS A 500 -13.98 24.51 -1.72
N ASP A 501 -13.36 23.36 -1.47
CA ASP A 501 -13.52 22.67 -0.20
C ASP A 501 -12.81 23.43 0.91
N LYS A 502 -13.57 24.14 1.74
CA LYS A 502 -13.04 24.90 2.90
C LYS A 502 -12.32 24.03 3.93
N ARG A 503 -12.43 22.70 3.83
CA ARG A 503 -11.78 21.74 4.73
C ARG A 503 -10.37 21.38 4.27
N LEU A 504 -10.04 21.63 3.00
CA LEU A 504 -8.76 21.25 2.39
C LEU A 504 -7.92 22.51 2.09
N PRO A 505 -6.59 22.44 2.21
CA PRO A 505 -5.72 23.58 1.90
C PRO A 505 -5.70 23.90 0.41
N TRP A 506 -5.96 22.88 -0.42
CA TRP A 506 -6.15 23.00 -1.86
C TRP A 506 -7.24 22.02 -2.28
N SER A 507 -8.14 22.46 -3.15
CA SER A 507 -9.12 21.61 -3.83
C SER A 507 -9.44 22.25 -5.17
N ASP A 508 -9.54 21.44 -6.22
CA ASP A 508 -10.12 21.82 -7.50
C ASP A 508 -11.47 21.11 -7.75
N GLY A 509 -11.94 20.35 -6.76
CA GLY A 509 -13.14 19.51 -6.80
C GLY A 509 -12.91 18.10 -7.33
N THR A 510 -11.70 17.74 -7.75
CA THR A 510 -11.38 16.38 -8.19
C THR A 510 -10.56 15.67 -7.09
N HIS A 511 -10.78 14.36 -6.93
CA HIS A 511 -10.08 13.49 -5.99
C HIS A 511 -9.81 12.15 -6.66
N LEU A 512 -8.60 11.92 -7.18
CA LEU A 512 -8.33 10.76 -8.05
C LEU A 512 -7.86 9.48 -7.32
N ASN A 513 -7.46 9.59 -6.06
CA ASN A 513 -7.09 8.47 -5.19
C ASN A 513 -7.99 8.42 -3.95
N ALA A 514 -9.28 8.73 -4.12
CA ALA A 514 -10.27 8.72 -3.06
C ALA A 514 -10.46 7.29 -2.55
N ALA A 515 -10.77 7.14 -1.26
CA ALA A 515 -11.04 5.86 -0.64
C ALA A 515 -12.07 6.05 0.48
N ALA A 516 -13.07 5.16 0.51
CA ALA A 516 -14.10 5.13 1.54
C ALA A 516 -14.51 3.69 1.81
N HIS A 517 -14.20 3.19 3.00
CA HIS A 517 -14.59 1.84 3.42
C HIS A 517 -14.75 1.75 4.93
N PHE A 518 -15.54 0.78 5.40
CA PHE A 518 -15.55 0.39 6.80
C PHE A 518 -14.58 -0.74 7.06
N PHE A 519 -13.77 -0.60 8.10
CA PHE A 519 -13.09 -1.70 8.76
C PHE A 519 -13.98 -2.21 9.88
N LEU A 520 -14.37 -3.49 9.83
CA LEU A 520 -15.22 -4.13 10.83
C LEU A 520 -14.43 -5.20 11.58
N ALA A 521 -14.57 -5.21 12.90
CA ALA A 521 -14.17 -6.33 13.74
C ALA A 521 -15.41 -6.97 14.36
N PHE A 522 -15.59 -8.27 14.09
CA PHE A 522 -16.83 -8.98 14.40
C PHE A 522 -16.57 -10.40 14.89
N GLU A 523 -17.51 -10.88 15.69
CA GLU A 523 -17.59 -12.25 16.18
C GLU A 523 -18.62 -12.99 15.32
N PRO A 524 -18.24 -13.96 14.49
CA PRO A 524 -19.21 -14.76 13.75
C PRO A 524 -19.90 -15.77 14.68
N ASP A 525 -21.19 -16.03 14.47
CA ASP A 525 -21.96 -16.97 15.31
C ASP A 525 -21.53 -18.44 15.12
N ALA A 526 -20.81 -18.74 14.04
CA ALA A 526 -20.22 -20.04 13.73
C ALA A 526 -18.84 -19.86 13.07
N PRO A 527 -17.94 -20.85 13.12
CA PRO A 527 -16.64 -20.78 12.45
C PRO A 527 -16.80 -20.51 10.94
N ILE A 528 -16.00 -19.58 10.40
CA ILE A 528 -16.11 -19.22 8.98
C ILE A 528 -15.70 -20.37 8.05
N SER A 529 -14.87 -21.30 8.54
CA SER A 529 -14.52 -22.55 7.84
C SER A 529 -15.73 -23.43 7.53
N ASP A 530 -16.81 -23.31 8.31
CA ASP A 530 -18.01 -24.13 8.20
C ASP A 530 -19.06 -23.49 7.27
N ILE A 531 -18.82 -22.26 6.83
CA ILE A 531 -19.65 -21.55 5.86
C ILE A 531 -19.11 -21.89 4.47
N GLY A 532 -19.58 -23.03 3.96
CA GLY A 532 -19.16 -23.60 2.68
C GLY A 532 -19.03 -22.58 1.55
N SER A 533 -18.12 -22.89 0.63
CA SER A 533 -17.99 -22.30 -0.70
C SER A 533 -19.30 -22.44 -1.47
N GLY A 534 -20.30 -21.60 -1.14
CA GLY A 534 -21.56 -21.54 -1.87
C GLY A 534 -21.27 -21.13 -3.31
N GLU A 535 -21.77 -21.94 -4.24
CA GLU A 535 -21.69 -21.70 -5.68
C GLU A 535 -22.09 -20.26 -5.99
N ALA A 536 -21.15 -19.52 -6.60
CA ALA A 536 -21.47 -18.28 -7.28
C ALA A 536 -22.41 -18.64 -8.44
N VAL A 537 -23.67 -18.25 -8.34
CA VAL A 537 -24.52 -18.13 -9.53
C VAL A 537 -24.02 -16.88 -10.25
N ALA A 538 -23.09 -17.07 -11.17
CA ALA A 538 -22.70 -16.04 -12.11
C ALA A 538 -23.88 -15.82 -13.06
N GLU A 539 -24.65 -14.75 -12.85
CA GLU A 539 -25.28 -14.08 -13.99
C GLU A 539 -24.15 -13.33 -14.70
N GLU A 540 -23.75 -13.86 -15.86
CA GLU A 540 -22.89 -13.16 -16.81
C GLU A 540 -23.65 -11.92 -17.31
N ASP A 541 -23.43 -10.78 -16.67
CA ASP A 541 -23.73 -9.48 -17.29
C ASP A 541 -22.45 -9.00 -18.00
N GLU A 542 -22.36 -9.33 -19.30
CA GLU A 542 -21.31 -8.86 -20.21
C GLU A 542 -21.37 -7.33 -20.33
N GLY A 543 -20.75 -6.61 -19.39
CA GLY A 543 -20.68 -5.14 -19.47
C GLY A 543 -19.74 -4.43 -18.49
N GLY A 544 -19.20 -5.12 -17.47
CA GLY A 544 -18.49 -4.48 -16.35
C GLY A 544 -17.13 -3.84 -16.67
N GLU A 545 -16.41 -4.31 -17.69
CA GLU A 545 -15.07 -3.79 -18.02
C GLU A 545 -15.11 -2.50 -18.87
N ALA A 546 -16.24 -2.20 -19.49
CA ALA A 546 -16.41 -0.97 -20.29
C ALA A 546 -16.75 0.25 -19.42
N ALA A 547 -17.37 0.07 -18.25
CA ALA A 547 -17.84 1.18 -17.42
C ALA A 547 -16.72 1.94 -16.68
N LEU A 548 -15.53 1.35 -16.50
CA LEU A 548 -14.39 2.03 -15.88
C LEU A 548 -13.59 2.89 -16.88
N LEU A 549 -13.69 2.59 -18.18
CA LEU A 549 -13.05 3.35 -19.26
C LEU A 549 -13.97 4.40 -19.89
N ASP A 550 -15.29 4.20 -19.91
CA ASP A 550 -16.24 5.17 -20.48
C ASP A 550 -16.47 6.41 -19.61
N ALA A 551 -16.01 6.40 -18.35
CA ALA A 551 -15.92 7.60 -17.51
C ALA A 551 -14.77 8.54 -17.93
N MET A 552 -13.86 8.08 -18.80
CA MET A 552 -12.89 8.90 -19.52
C MET A 552 -13.47 9.26 -20.89
N GLY A 553 -14.48 10.14 -20.90
CA GLY A 553 -14.95 10.75 -22.15
C GLY A 553 -13.77 11.32 -22.95
N PRO A 554 -13.86 11.39 -24.29
CA PRO A 554 -12.75 11.77 -25.14
C PRO A 554 -12.24 13.17 -24.77
N LEU A 555 -10.93 13.26 -24.56
CA LEU A 555 -10.16 14.52 -24.48
C LEU A 555 -10.30 15.34 -25.76
#